data_AF-A0A7G9GKR2-F1
#
_entry.id   AF-A0A7G9GKR2-F1
#
_cell.length_a   1.000
_cell.length_b   1.000
_cell.length_c   1.000
_cell.angle_alpha   90.00
_cell.angle_beta   90.00
_cell.angle_gamma   90.00
#
_symmetry.space_group_name_H-M   'P 1'
#
loop_
_entity.id
_entity.type
_entity.pdbx_description
1 polymer ?
#
loop_
_entity_poly.entity_id
_entity_poly.type
_entity_poly.pdbx_seq_one_letter_code
_entity_poly.pdbx_strand_id
1 'polypeptide(L)'
;MWAKEIWNTIKFKILQMLDYLSNTFDIKKEYIVITFVLIVIFLVLMIILKVYRKYKIKKVIRKCKSKQDLKIKRYDSEITKINKQLNYSKDIIRKAEIKGYITVNNAWRKRFNELNELANTLQANLEYEIKKHLEKSKFHRYTSLHFRCMLLGNQAYDDYKVSKKQQKDLLKAINQLEKKNKKVKNKELQEYKKLAKLLGEASQKLYEEMVELQTNTAKLRDKIRDECGKRGREWYEKNINHRK
;
A
#
# COMPACT_ATOMS: atom_id res chain seq x y z
N MET A 1 -37.76 13.33 19.86
CA MET A 1 -38.84 13.76 18.94
C MET A 1 -38.32 13.89 17.51
N TRP A 2 -37.28 14.68 17.28
CA TRP A 2 -36.63 14.90 15.98
C TRP A 2 -36.26 13.66 15.15
N ALA A 3 -35.69 12.61 15.75
CA ALA A 3 -35.28 11.42 15.01
C ALA A 3 -36.47 10.64 14.40
N LYS A 4 -37.64 10.71 15.04
CA LYS A 4 -38.86 10.00 14.61
C LYS A 4 -39.53 10.71 13.42
N GLU A 5 -39.52 12.04 13.42
CA GLU A 5 -40.01 12.86 12.31
C GLU A 5 -39.12 12.75 11.07
N ILE A 6 -37.79 12.75 11.28
CA ILE A 6 -36.82 12.53 10.21
C ILE A 6 -37.02 11.14 9.59
N TRP A 7 -37.18 10.11 10.42
CA TRP A 7 -37.44 8.74 9.94
C TRP A 7 -38.73 8.62 9.13
N ASN A 8 -39.83 9.23 9.60
CA ASN A 8 -41.11 9.22 8.89
C ASN A 8 -41.03 9.96 7.55
N THR A 9 -40.33 11.09 7.51
CA THR A 9 -40.11 11.86 6.28
C THR A 9 -39.29 11.08 5.25
N ILE A 10 -38.23 10.40 5.70
CA ILE A 10 -37.41 9.53 4.84
C ILE A 10 -38.25 8.35 4.32
N LYS A 11 -39.01 7.68 5.20
CA LYS A 11 -39.88 6.56 4.83
C LYS A 11 -40.91 6.95 3.77
N PHE A 12 -41.56 8.10 3.94
CA PHE A 12 -42.55 8.62 2.99
C PHE A 12 -41.93 8.88 1.60
N LYS A 13 -40.77 9.54 1.55
CA LYS A 13 -40.05 9.78 0.28
C LYS A 13 -39.59 8.50 -0.40
N ILE A 14 -39.16 7.49 0.36
CA ILE A 14 -38.79 6.18 -0.19
C ILE A 14 -40.01 5.50 -0.84
N LEU A 15 -41.17 5.54 -0.19
CA LEU A 15 -42.40 4.96 -0.74
C LEU A 15 -42.83 5.66 -2.04
N GLN A 16 -42.81 6.99 -2.09
CA GLN A 16 -43.10 7.74 -3.32
C GLN A 16 -42.13 7.39 -4.45
N MET A 17 -40.85 7.22 -4.13
CA MET A 17 -39.83 6.86 -5.12
C MET A 17 -39.99 5.42 -5.63
N LEU A 18 -40.38 4.48 -4.77
CA LEU A 18 -40.69 3.10 -5.15
C LEU A 18 -41.91 3.01 -6.06
N ASP A 19 -42.95 3.80 -5.77
CA ASP A 19 -44.16 3.88 -6.59
C ASP A 19 -43.85 4.45 -7.98
N TYR A 20 -43.07 5.54 -8.03
CA TYR A 20 -42.60 6.12 -9.28
C TYR A 20 -41.79 5.11 -10.12
N LEU A 21 -40.82 4.42 -9.51
CA LEU A 21 -39.98 3.45 -10.22
C LEU A 21 -40.75 2.22 -10.69
N SER A 22 -41.70 1.73 -9.91
CA SER A 22 -42.54 0.58 -10.27
C SER A 22 -43.42 0.91 -11.49
N ASN A 23 -44.04 2.09 -11.49
CA ASN A 23 -44.88 2.54 -12.61
C ASN A 23 -44.06 2.88 -13.86
N THR A 24 -42.85 3.41 -13.71
CA THR A 24 -42.02 3.85 -14.85
C THR A 24 -41.40 2.68 -15.61
N PHE A 25 -41.06 1.59 -14.91
CA PHE A 25 -40.36 0.44 -15.50
C PHE A 25 -41.23 -0.81 -15.65
N ASP A 26 -42.49 -0.77 -15.22
CA ASP A 26 -43.42 -1.92 -15.18
C ASP A 26 -42.84 -3.13 -14.43
N ILE A 27 -42.14 -2.84 -13.33
CA ILE A 27 -41.47 -3.82 -12.47
C ILE A 27 -42.22 -3.87 -11.14
N LYS A 28 -42.56 -5.08 -10.65
CA LYS A 28 -43.16 -5.24 -9.31
C LYS A 28 -42.25 -4.62 -8.25
N LYS A 29 -42.84 -3.85 -7.32
CA LYS A 29 -42.15 -3.18 -6.21
C LYS A 29 -41.21 -4.12 -5.42
N GLU A 30 -41.58 -5.39 -5.29
CA GLU A 30 -40.78 -6.44 -4.64
C GLU A 30 -39.39 -6.60 -5.28
N TYR A 31 -39.29 -6.61 -6.61
CA TYR A 31 -38.00 -6.71 -7.31
C TYR A 31 -37.14 -5.45 -7.14
N ILE A 32 -37.76 -4.27 -7.07
CA ILE A 32 -37.07 -3.01 -6.82
C ILE A 32 -36.48 -3.01 -5.41
N VAL A 33 -37.24 -3.47 -4.41
CA VAL A 33 -36.78 -3.60 -3.02
C VAL A 33 -35.63 -4.62 -2.92
N ILE A 34 -35.75 -5.80 -3.55
CA ILE A 34 -34.69 -6.82 -3.57
C ILE A 34 -33.41 -6.26 -4.21
N THR A 35 -33.53 -5.57 -5.35
CA THR A 35 -32.39 -4.99 -6.05
C THR A 35 -31.70 -3.92 -5.20
N PHE A 36 -32.48 -3.06 -4.55
CA PHE A 36 -31.96 -2.05 -3.63
C PHE A 36 -31.22 -2.68 -2.45
N VAL A 37 -31.79 -3.73 -1.83
CA VAL A 37 -31.15 -4.48 -0.74
C VAL A 37 -29.82 -5.10 -1.19
N LEU A 38 -29.77 -5.70 -2.38
CA LEU A 38 -28.54 -6.27 -2.94
C LEU A 38 -27.46 -5.20 -3.17
N ILE A 39 -27.83 -4.02 -3.69
CA ILE A 39 -26.91 -2.89 -3.85
C ILE A 39 -26.35 -2.45 -2.49
N VAL A 40 -27.21 -2.35 -1.46
CA VAL A 40 -26.78 -1.97 -0.10
C VAL A 40 -25.82 -3.01 0.49
N ILE A 41 -26.12 -4.31 0.36
CA ILE A 41 -25.24 -5.40 0.81
C ILE A 41 -23.88 -5.31 0.11
N PHE A 42 -23.87 -5.11 -1.22
CA PHE A 42 -22.65 -4.97 -2.00
C PHE A 42 -21.81 -3.77 -1.54
N LEU A 43 -22.43 -2.61 -1.30
CA LEU A 43 -21.76 -1.43 -0.77
C LEU A 43 -21.16 -1.66 0.63
N VAL A 44 -21.90 -2.34 1.51
CA VAL A 44 -21.42 -2.70 2.86
C VAL A 44 -20.20 -3.64 2.76
N LEU A 45 -20.26 -4.67 1.91
CA LEU A 45 -19.14 -5.58 1.68
C LEU A 45 -17.90 -4.85 1.15
N MET A 46 -18.07 -3.92 0.22
CA MET A 46 -16.99 -3.06 -0.28
C MET A 46 -16.34 -2.23 0.83
N ILE A 47 -17.13 -1.66 1.74
CA ILE A 47 -16.62 -0.91 2.89
C ILE A 47 -15.85 -1.83 3.84
N ILE A 48 -16.40 -3.00 4.19
CA ILE A 48 -15.75 -3.99 5.06
C ILE A 48 -14.40 -4.42 4.47
N LEU A 49 -14.35 -4.75 3.18
CA LEU A 49 -13.11 -5.14 2.49
C LEU A 49 -12.06 -4.02 2.52
N LYS A 50 -12.47 -2.76 2.35
CA LYS A 50 -11.57 -1.60 2.41
C LYS A 50 -11.00 -1.40 3.83
N VAL A 51 -11.83 -1.56 4.86
CA VAL A 51 -11.42 -1.50 6.27
C VAL A 51 -10.47 -2.65 6.62
N TYR A 52 -10.80 -3.88 6.22
CA TYR A 52 -9.98 -5.06 6.45
C TYR A 52 -8.58 -4.93 5.82
N ARG A 53 -8.50 -4.48 4.55
CA ARG A 53 -7.22 -4.21 3.87
C ARG A 53 -6.38 -3.18 4.63
N LYS A 54 -6.99 -2.09 5.10
CA LYS A 54 -6.30 -1.05 5.88
C LYS A 54 -5.78 -1.60 7.21
N TYR A 55 -6.56 -2.44 7.90
CA TYR A 55 -6.15 -3.10 9.14
C TYR A 55 -4.99 -4.08 8.93
N LYS A 56 -5.06 -4.92 7.89
CA LYS A 56 -4.00 -5.89 7.53
C LYS A 56 -2.65 -5.19 7.32
N ILE A 57 -2.62 -4.10 6.56
CA ILE A 57 -1.37 -3.38 6.28
C ILE A 57 -0.80 -2.71 7.54
N LYS A 58 -1.64 -2.09 8.37
CA LYS A 58 -1.21 -1.51 9.66
C LYS A 58 -0.63 -2.58 10.60
N LYS A 59 -1.17 -3.80 10.54
CA LYS A 59 -0.65 -4.97 11.30
C LYS A 59 0.72 -5.42 10.79
N VAL A 60 0.97 -5.42 9.48
CA VAL A 60 2.28 -5.77 8.89
C VAL A 60 3.37 -4.79 9.36
N ILE A 61 3.15 -3.49 9.20
CA ILE A 61 4.11 -2.46 9.63
C ILE A 61 4.42 -2.56 11.12
N ARG A 62 3.41 -2.80 11.97
CA ARG A 62 3.60 -3.00 13.41
C ARG A 62 4.44 -4.23 13.73
N LYS A 63 4.25 -5.34 13.02
CA LYS A 63 5.06 -6.56 13.17
C LYS A 63 6.52 -6.34 12.78
N CYS A 64 6.78 -5.36 11.91
CA CYS A 64 8.13 -4.99 11.51
C CYS A 64 8.86 -4.08 12.52
N LYS A 65 8.22 -3.61 13.61
CA LYS A 65 8.85 -2.80 14.66
C LYS A 65 9.21 -3.66 15.87
N SER A 66 10.43 -3.52 16.41
CA SER A 66 10.85 -4.17 17.65
C SER A 66 11.31 -3.16 18.68
N LYS A 67 11.01 -3.40 19.97
CA LYS A 67 11.56 -2.62 21.08
C LYS A 67 13.08 -2.80 21.23
N GLN A 68 13.61 -3.89 20.66
CA GLN A 68 15.03 -4.22 20.63
C GLN A 68 15.74 -3.66 19.40
N ASP A 69 15.07 -2.83 18.59
CA ASP A 69 15.72 -2.18 17.47
C ASP A 69 16.66 -1.08 18.00
N LEU A 70 17.87 -1.07 17.45
CA LEU A 70 18.75 0.07 17.62
C LEU A 70 18.09 1.29 16.99
N LYS A 71 18.03 2.39 17.75
CA LYS A 71 17.57 3.70 17.27
C LYS A 71 18.66 4.35 16.43
N ILE A 72 19.01 3.72 15.31
CA ILE A 72 19.97 4.27 14.34
C ILE A 72 19.16 5.03 13.31
N LYS A 73 19.20 6.36 13.38
CA LYS A 73 18.64 7.21 12.33
C LYS A 73 19.60 7.21 11.13
N ARG A 74 19.28 6.45 10.09
CA ARG A 74 19.89 6.66 8.77
C ARG A 74 19.11 7.74 8.04
N TYR A 75 19.82 8.80 7.64
CA TYR A 75 19.27 9.84 6.82
C TYR A 75 19.57 9.53 5.37
N ASP A 76 18.54 9.14 4.62
CA ASP A 76 18.61 9.05 3.17
C ASP A 76 18.07 10.36 2.57
N SER A 77 18.99 11.14 2.01
CA SER A 77 18.71 12.44 1.42
C SER A 77 17.84 12.32 0.16
N GLU A 78 17.96 11.24 -0.60
CA GLU A 78 17.14 10.95 -1.78
C GLU A 78 15.71 10.61 -1.37
N ILE A 79 15.53 9.72 -0.39
CA ILE A 79 14.22 9.36 0.14
C ILE A 79 13.52 10.58 0.73
N THR A 80 14.26 11.42 1.45
CA THR A 80 13.73 12.67 2.02
C THR A 80 13.27 13.63 0.92
N LYS A 81 14.05 13.76 -0.16
CA LYS A 81 13.69 14.59 -1.32
C LYS A 81 12.43 14.06 -2.03
N ILE A 82 12.38 12.75 -2.30
CA ILE A 82 11.21 12.10 -2.92
C ILE A 82 9.97 12.31 -2.05
N ASN A 83 10.08 12.14 -0.73
CA ASN A 83 8.99 12.37 0.21
C ASN A 83 8.46 13.81 0.18
N LYS A 84 9.35 14.81 0.18
CA LYS A 84 8.96 16.22 0.07
C LYS A 84 8.23 16.46 -1.25
N GLN A 85 8.76 15.97 -2.37
CA GLN A 85 8.15 16.11 -3.69
C GLN A 85 6.79 15.38 -3.81
N LEU A 86 6.65 14.19 -3.21
CA LEU A 86 5.38 13.45 -3.14
C LEU A 86 4.34 14.21 -2.31
N ASN A 87 4.77 14.91 -1.26
CA ASN A 87 3.89 15.75 -0.46
C ASN A 87 3.45 17.01 -1.22
N TYR A 88 4.35 17.70 -1.92
CA TYR A 88 4.01 18.88 -2.73
C TYR A 88 3.14 18.54 -3.93
N SER A 89 3.25 17.33 -4.49
CA SER A 89 2.46 16.91 -5.65
C SER A 89 1.03 16.43 -5.33
N LYS A 90 0.59 16.52 -4.06
CA LYS A 90 -0.76 16.07 -3.64
C LYS A 90 -1.88 16.70 -4.45
N ASP A 91 -1.81 18.01 -4.71
CA ASP A 91 -2.86 18.73 -5.42
C ASP A 91 -2.89 18.39 -6.91
N ILE A 92 -1.72 18.23 -7.53
CA ILE A 92 -1.59 17.78 -8.92
C ILE A 92 -2.23 16.40 -9.09
N ILE A 93 -1.99 15.50 -8.12
CA ILE A 93 -2.53 14.14 -8.14
C ILE A 93 -4.06 14.15 -7.97
N ARG A 94 -4.58 15.00 -7.07
CA ARG A 94 -6.03 15.18 -6.91
C ARG A 94 -6.69 15.73 -8.16
N LYS A 95 -6.06 16.69 -8.84
CA LYS A 95 -6.53 17.22 -10.13
C LYS A 95 -6.58 16.12 -11.20
N ALA A 96 -5.53 15.31 -11.30
CA ALA A 96 -5.50 14.18 -12.23
C ALA A 96 -6.56 13.11 -11.91
N GLU A 97 -6.86 12.88 -10.62
CA GLU A 97 -7.94 11.99 -10.17
C GLU A 97 -9.32 12.46 -10.60
N ILE A 98 -9.64 13.73 -10.32
CA ILE A 98 -10.94 14.34 -10.67
C ILE A 98 -11.19 14.27 -12.17
N LYS A 99 -10.13 14.44 -12.97
CA LYS A 99 -10.19 14.32 -14.43
C LYS A 99 -10.20 12.87 -14.94
N GLY A 100 -10.13 11.89 -14.05
CA GLY A 100 -10.16 10.46 -14.39
C GLY A 100 -8.88 9.93 -15.04
N TYR A 101 -7.78 10.70 -15.03
CA TYR A 101 -6.51 10.31 -15.67
C TYR A 101 -5.79 9.20 -14.91
N ILE A 102 -5.98 9.13 -13.59
CA ILE A 102 -5.39 8.12 -12.72
C ILE A 102 -6.39 7.65 -11.66
N THR A 103 -6.27 6.39 -11.26
CA THR A 103 -6.91 5.91 -10.03
C THR A 103 -5.96 6.17 -8.85
N VAL A 104 -6.37 7.00 -7.90
CA VAL A 104 -5.50 7.38 -6.79
C VAL A 104 -5.60 6.39 -5.62
N ASN A 105 -4.60 5.52 -5.48
CA ASN A 105 -4.32 4.80 -4.24
C ASN A 105 -3.31 5.60 -3.40
N ASN A 106 -3.83 6.36 -2.43
CA ASN A 106 -3.00 7.17 -1.52
C ASN A 106 -2.27 6.39 -0.45
N ALA A 107 -2.58 5.09 -0.32
CA ALA A 107 -2.16 4.31 0.83
C ALA A 107 -0.64 4.06 0.79
N TRP A 108 -0.06 3.77 -0.38
CA TRP A 108 1.38 3.55 -0.51
C TRP A 108 2.18 4.84 -0.27
N ARG A 109 1.70 6.01 -0.72
CA ARG A 109 2.39 7.29 -0.51
C ARG A 109 2.55 7.64 0.96
N LYS A 110 1.49 7.43 1.74
CA LYS A 110 1.54 7.63 3.20
C LYS A 110 2.50 6.67 3.89
N ARG A 111 2.70 5.48 3.30
CA ARG A 111 3.60 4.44 3.81
C ARG A 111 5.02 4.56 3.32
N PHE A 112 5.29 5.24 2.21
CA PHE A 112 6.61 5.30 1.59
C PHE A 112 7.68 5.72 2.61
N ASN A 113 7.43 6.79 3.38
CA ASN A 113 8.35 7.20 4.44
C ASN A 113 8.50 6.14 5.54
N GLU A 114 7.39 5.60 6.05
CA GLU A 114 7.42 4.61 7.13
C GLU A 114 8.09 3.30 6.72
N LEU A 115 7.95 2.88 5.45
CA LEU A 115 8.63 1.72 4.89
C LEU A 115 10.13 1.92 4.85
N ASN A 116 10.58 3.07 4.35
CA ASN A 116 12.00 3.38 4.23
C ASN A 116 12.67 3.57 5.59
N GLU A 117 11.98 4.19 6.55
CA GLU A 117 12.47 4.27 7.94
C GLU A 117 12.64 2.87 8.56
N LEU A 118 11.68 1.98 8.31
CA LEU A 118 11.76 0.59 8.78
C LEU A 118 12.86 -0.21 8.08
N ALA A 119 13.01 -0.05 6.77
CA ALA A 119 14.04 -0.75 6.00
C ALA A 119 15.43 -0.34 6.49
N ASN A 120 15.66 0.96 6.65
CA ASN A 120 16.88 1.51 7.25
C ASN A 120 17.15 0.97 8.66
N THR A 121 16.11 0.87 9.49
CA THR A 121 16.23 0.31 10.84
C THR A 121 16.62 -1.16 10.78
N LEU A 122 15.98 -1.96 9.94
CA LEU A 122 16.29 -3.38 9.77
C LEU A 122 17.71 -3.61 9.26
N GLN A 123 18.13 -2.82 8.27
CA GLN A 123 19.49 -2.84 7.73
C GLN A 123 20.52 -2.55 8.82
N ALA A 124 20.31 -1.49 9.61
CA ALA A 124 21.24 -1.11 10.66
C ALA A 124 21.31 -2.17 11.78
N ASN A 125 20.17 -2.77 12.14
CA ASN A 125 20.17 -3.88 13.10
C ASN A 125 20.89 -5.11 12.54
N LEU A 126 20.68 -5.45 11.27
CA LEU A 126 21.39 -6.56 10.62
C LEU A 126 22.92 -6.35 10.66
N GLU A 127 23.39 -5.18 10.24
CA GLU A 127 24.82 -4.86 10.25
C GLU A 127 25.42 -4.91 11.65
N TYR A 128 24.68 -4.43 12.66
CA TYR A 128 25.12 -4.52 14.05
C TYR A 128 25.29 -5.97 14.52
N GLU A 129 24.31 -6.83 14.26
CA GLU A 129 24.37 -8.23 14.66
C GLU A 129 25.49 -8.99 13.95
N ILE A 130 25.77 -8.64 12.69
CA ILE A 130 26.90 -9.19 11.95
C ILE A 130 28.23 -8.79 12.60
N LYS A 131 28.39 -7.52 12.99
CA LYS A 131 29.65 -6.99 13.55
C LYS A 131 29.93 -7.43 14.98
N LYS A 132 28.90 -7.60 15.82
CA LYS A 132 29.08 -7.82 17.26
C LYS A 132 29.15 -9.30 17.68
N HIS A 133 28.96 -10.25 16.75
CA HIS A 133 29.06 -11.70 16.99
C HIS A 133 28.36 -12.19 18.28
N LEU A 134 27.24 -11.58 18.69
CA LEU A 134 26.69 -11.77 20.03
C LEU A 134 26.26 -13.24 20.26
N GLU A 135 26.85 -13.89 21.27
CA GLU A 135 26.63 -15.31 21.58
C GLU A 135 25.25 -15.62 22.17
N LYS A 136 24.61 -14.67 22.88
CA LYS A 136 23.33 -14.93 23.55
C LYS A 136 22.14 -14.73 22.61
N SER A 137 21.59 -15.87 22.19
CA SER A 137 20.36 -16.07 21.39
C SER A 137 20.37 -15.53 19.95
N LYS A 138 21.45 -15.81 19.19
CA LYS A 138 21.53 -15.62 17.72
C LYS A 138 20.28 -16.12 16.98
N PHE A 139 19.77 -17.29 17.38
CA PHE A 139 18.59 -17.90 16.77
C PHE A 139 17.35 -16.98 16.83
N HIS A 140 16.98 -16.47 18.00
CA HIS A 140 15.81 -15.59 18.13
C HIS A 140 15.98 -14.29 17.36
N ARG A 141 17.20 -13.73 17.39
CA ARG A 141 17.49 -12.46 16.73
C ARG A 141 17.46 -12.58 15.21
N TYR A 142 18.13 -13.59 14.66
CA TYR A 142 18.15 -13.83 13.22
C TYR A 142 16.78 -14.22 12.68
N THR A 143 16.02 -15.09 13.37
CA THR A 143 14.65 -15.43 12.96
C THR A 143 13.72 -14.22 13.01
N SER A 144 13.81 -13.39 14.05
CA SER A 144 13.05 -12.14 14.15
C SER A 144 13.36 -11.20 12.99
N LEU A 145 14.64 -10.94 12.69
CA LEU A 145 15.05 -10.12 11.56
C LEU A 145 14.62 -10.73 10.23
N HIS A 146 14.76 -12.04 10.05
CA HIS A 146 14.38 -12.76 8.82
C HIS A 146 12.91 -12.50 8.46
N PHE A 147 11.99 -12.74 9.40
CA PHE A 147 10.57 -12.55 9.13
C PHE A 147 10.20 -11.09 8.91
N ARG A 148 10.87 -10.16 9.60
CA ARG A 148 10.61 -8.72 9.45
C ARG A 148 11.08 -8.21 8.09
N CYS A 149 12.27 -8.61 7.64
CA CYS A 149 12.77 -8.32 6.29
C CYS A 149 11.84 -8.91 5.22
N MET A 150 11.41 -10.16 5.38
CA MET A 150 10.50 -10.82 4.44
C MET A 150 9.15 -10.08 4.34
N LEU A 151 8.53 -9.77 5.48
CA LEU A 151 7.25 -9.06 5.54
C LEU A 151 7.35 -7.65 4.94
N LEU A 152 8.42 -6.93 5.27
CA LEU A 152 8.63 -5.58 4.77
C LEU A 152 8.93 -5.58 3.26
N GLY A 153 9.74 -6.52 2.77
CA GLY A 153 10.03 -6.68 1.34
C GLY A 153 8.78 -7.00 0.53
N ASN A 154 7.90 -7.88 1.04
CA ASN A 154 6.60 -8.14 0.41
C ASN A 154 5.72 -6.88 0.36
N GLN A 155 5.70 -6.08 1.44
CA GLN A 155 4.95 -4.84 1.47
C GLN A 155 5.53 -3.77 0.51
N ALA A 156 6.86 -3.68 0.40
CA ALA A 156 7.54 -2.81 -0.55
C ALA A 156 7.20 -3.21 -1.99
N TYR A 157 7.15 -4.51 -2.30
CA TYR A 157 6.73 -5.00 -3.61
C TYR A 157 5.26 -4.68 -3.95
N ASP A 158 4.36 -4.83 -2.98
CA ASP A 158 2.96 -4.47 -3.16
C ASP A 158 2.79 -2.96 -3.44
N ASP A 159 3.52 -2.13 -2.70
CA ASP A 159 3.50 -0.68 -2.90
C ASP A 159 4.19 -0.27 -4.21
N TYR A 160 5.24 -0.98 -4.64
CA TYR A 160 5.87 -0.85 -5.96
C TYR A 160 4.84 -1.08 -7.08
N LYS A 161 4.12 -2.22 -7.05
CA LYS A 161 3.13 -2.56 -8.09
C LYS A 161 2.07 -1.47 -8.21
N VAL A 162 1.58 -0.96 -7.08
CA VAL A 162 0.58 0.12 -7.05
C VAL A 162 1.16 1.41 -7.63
N SER A 163 2.33 1.85 -7.16
CA SER A 163 2.99 3.07 -7.64
C SER A 163 3.29 3.00 -9.15
N LYS A 164 3.82 1.85 -9.61
CA LYS A 164 4.16 1.62 -11.01
C LYS A 164 2.94 1.63 -11.92
N LYS A 165 1.82 1.06 -11.46
CA LYS A 165 0.54 1.13 -12.19
C LYS A 165 0.08 2.57 -12.36
N GLN A 166 0.08 3.36 -11.29
CA GLN A 166 -0.31 4.78 -11.35
C GLN A 166 0.59 5.59 -12.28
N GLN A 167 1.89 5.31 -12.28
CA GLN A 167 2.82 5.93 -13.23
C GLN A 167 2.41 5.62 -14.68
N LYS A 168 2.12 4.34 -14.99
CA LYS A 168 1.70 3.91 -16.33
C LYS A 168 0.39 4.57 -16.76
N ASP A 169 -0.59 4.63 -15.87
CA ASP A 169 -1.89 5.24 -16.14
C ASP A 169 -1.72 6.75 -16.45
N LEU A 170 -0.90 7.45 -15.67
CA LEU A 170 -0.59 8.86 -15.91
C LEU A 170 0.13 9.09 -17.24
N LEU A 171 1.10 8.24 -17.59
CA LEU A 171 1.81 8.33 -18.87
C LEU A 171 0.87 8.11 -20.06
N LYS A 172 -0.09 7.20 -19.96
CA LYS A 172 -1.12 7.01 -21.00
C LYS A 172 -1.99 8.27 -21.15
N ALA A 173 -2.41 8.87 -20.03
CA ALA A 173 -3.19 10.11 -20.06
C ALA A 173 -2.40 11.27 -20.68
N ILE A 174 -1.11 11.42 -20.34
CA ILE A 174 -0.20 12.40 -20.95
C ILE A 174 -0.16 12.22 -22.48
N ASN A 175 0.06 11.00 -22.96
CA ASN A 175 0.13 10.72 -24.40
C ASN A 175 -1.19 11.05 -25.12
N GLN A 176 -2.34 10.79 -24.49
CA GLN A 176 -3.64 11.15 -25.04
C GLN A 176 -3.85 12.67 -25.11
N LEU A 177 -3.44 13.39 -24.07
CA LEU A 177 -3.51 14.85 -24.03
C LEU A 177 -2.61 15.49 -25.10
N GLU A 178 -1.41 14.95 -25.31
CA GLU A 178 -0.49 15.41 -26.36
C GLU A 178 -1.06 15.21 -27.77
N LYS A 179 -1.72 14.07 -28.02
CA LYS A 179 -2.38 13.81 -29.31
C LYS A 179 -3.53 14.76 -29.59
N LYS A 180 -4.29 15.15 -28.55
CA LYS A 180 -5.43 16.08 -28.67
C LYS A 180 -4.99 17.54 -28.79
N ASN A 181 -3.87 17.93 -28.19
CA ASN A 181 -3.34 19.29 -28.23
C ASN A 181 -2.07 19.38 -29.09
N LYS A 182 -2.22 19.43 -30.42
CA LYS A 182 -1.10 19.61 -31.37
C LYS A 182 -0.37 20.97 -31.25
N LYS A 183 -0.91 21.96 -30.51
CA LYS A 183 -0.28 23.28 -30.27
C LYS A 183 0.07 23.48 -28.78
N VAL A 184 1.33 23.17 -28.44
CA VAL A 184 2.21 23.76 -27.40
C VAL A 184 1.74 23.84 -25.93
N LYS A 185 2.57 23.25 -25.04
CA LYS A 185 2.88 23.55 -23.62
C LYS A 185 1.73 24.10 -22.75
N ASN A 186 0.72 23.28 -22.49
CA ASN A 186 -0.09 23.52 -21.29
C ASN A 186 0.80 23.26 -20.04
N LYS A 187 0.87 24.23 -19.11
CA LYS A 187 1.52 24.11 -17.80
C LYS A 187 1.09 22.82 -17.07
N GLU A 188 -0.17 22.43 -17.22
CA GLU A 188 -0.72 21.18 -16.70
C GLU A 188 0.00 19.93 -17.23
N LEU A 189 0.31 19.89 -18.54
CA LEU A 189 1.02 18.77 -19.14
C LEU A 189 2.43 18.61 -18.56
N GLN A 190 3.11 19.74 -18.29
CA GLN A 190 4.42 19.73 -17.65
C GLN A 190 4.34 19.25 -16.19
N GLU A 191 3.30 19.67 -15.45
CA GLU A 191 3.04 19.19 -14.09
C GLU A 191 2.82 17.67 -14.06
N TYR A 192 2.06 17.12 -15.00
CA TYR A 192 1.87 15.67 -15.12
C TYR A 192 3.12 14.92 -15.52
N LYS A 193 3.94 15.46 -16.44
CA LYS A 193 5.25 14.86 -16.76
C LYS A 193 6.18 14.82 -15.56
N LYS A 194 6.26 15.91 -14.79
CA LYS A 194 7.04 15.95 -13.54
C LYS A 194 6.53 14.94 -12.53
N LEU A 195 5.22 14.83 -12.37
CA LEU A 195 4.59 13.84 -11.51
C LEU A 195 4.89 12.40 -11.97
N ALA A 196 4.80 12.11 -13.27
CA ALA A 196 5.12 10.78 -13.80
C ALA A 196 6.59 10.39 -13.57
N LYS A 197 7.51 11.36 -13.66
CA LYS A 197 8.92 11.16 -13.30
C LYS A 197 9.08 10.82 -11.82
N LEU A 198 8.48 11.63 -10.93
CA LEU A 198 8.51 11.41 -9.48
C LEU A 198 7.93 10.05 -9.07
N LEU A 199 6.79 9.66 -9.67
CA LEU A 199 6.20 8.34 -9.45
C LEU A 199 7.13 7.22 -9.93
N GLY A 200 7.86 7.45 -11.01
CA GLY A 200 8.92 6.57 -11.49
C GLY A 200 10.03 6.38 -10.48
N GLU A 201 10.61 7.48 -10.00
CA GLU A 201 11.67 7.49 -8.99
C GLU A 201 11.21 6.80 -7.69
N ALA A 202 10.01 7.13 -7.20
CA ALA A 202 9.44 6.49 -6.00
C ALA A 202 9.19 4.99 -6.21
N SER A 203 8.67 4.58 -7.38
CA SER A 203 8.49 3.16 -7.70
C SER A 203 9.83 2.42 -7.76
N GLN A 204 10.85 3.03 -8.34
CA GLN A 204 12.17 2.45 -8.44
C GLN A 204 12.79 2.23 -7.06
N LYS A 205 12.69 3.23 -6.17
CA LYS A 205 13.14 3.09 -4.77
C LYS A 205 12.42 1.96 -4.02
N LEU A 206 11.10 1.84 -4.17
CA LEU A 206 10.36 0.72 -3.56
C LEU A 206 10.83 -0.66 -4.07
N TYR A 207 11.25 -0.73 -5.34
CA TYR A 207 11.78 -1.96 -5.92
C TYR A 207 13.19 -2.27 -5.41
N GLU A 208 14.07 -1.27 -5.33
CA GLU A 208 15.42 -1.40 -4.77
C GLU A 208 15.37 -1.89 -3.31
N GLU A 209 14.53 -1.26 -2.49
CA GLU A 209 14.29 -1.65 -1.10
C GLU A 209 13.75 -3.07 -0.98
N MET A 210 12.84 -3.47 -1.87
CA MET A 210 12.34 -4.84 -1.93
C MET A 210 13.47 -5.82 -2.20
N VAL A 211 14.33 -5.56 -3.20
CA VAL A 211 15.46 -6.42 -3.56
C VAL A 211 16.44 -6.56 -2.39
N GLU A 212 16.77 -5.45 -1.74
CA GLU A 212 17.67 -5.44 -0.59
C GLU A 212 17.09 -6.24 0.59
N LEU A 213 15.83 -6.01 0.93
CA LEU A 213 15.14 -6.74 2.01
C LEU A 213 15.03 -8.24 1.72
N GLN A 214 14.78 -8.65 0.47
CA GLN A 214 14.76 -10.06 0.08
C GLN A 214 16.16 -10.68 0.12
N THR A 215 17.18 -9.94 -0.31
CA THR A 215 18.58 -10.37 -0.21
C THR A 215 18.97 -10.59 1.25
N ASN A 216 18.61 -9.67 2.14
CA ASN A 216 18.84 -9.79 3.56
C ASN A 216 18.05 -10.93 4.19
N THR A 217 16.82 -11.18 3.72
CA THR A 217 16.01 -12.32 4.14
C THR A 217 16.72 -13.65 3.84
N ALA A 218 17.31 -13.78 2.65
CA ALA A 218 18.10 -14.94 2.26
C ALA A 218 19.38 -15.07 3.10
N LYS A 219 20.16 -13.99 3.25
CA LYS A 219 21.36 -13.99 4.10
C LYS A 219 21.06 -14.42 5.54
N LEU A 220 19.97 -13.89 6.12
CA LEU A 220 19.54 -14.25 7.48
C LEU A 220 19.09 -15.72 7.56
N ARG A 221 18.39 -16.22 6.55
CA ARG A 221 18.00 -17.64 6.48
C ARG A 221 19.24 -18.53 6.52
N ASP A 222 20.26 -18.21 5.74
CA ASP A 222 21.48 -19.01 5.66
C ASP A 222 22.28 -18.89 6.97
N LYS A 223 22.38 -17.69 7.57
CA LYS A 223 22.94 -17.51 8.92
C LYS A 223 22.19 -18.27 10.01
N ILE A 224 20.86 -18.39 9.94
CA ILE A 224 20.10 -19.22 10.90
C ILE A 224 20.53 -20.68 10.80
N ARG A 225 20.71 -21.21 9.57
CA ARG A 225 21.17 -22.58 9.34
C ARG A 225 22.59 -22.80 9.87
N ASP A 226 23.49 -21.88 9.54
CA ASP A 226 24.92 -22.09 9.69
C ASP A 226 25.44 -21.72 11.09
N GLU A 227 24.83 -20.72 11.74
CA GLU A 227 25.36 -20.14 12.99
C GLU A 227 24.53 -20.45 14.25
N CYS A 228 23.34 -21.08 14.12
CA CYS A 228 22.44 -21.32 15.25
C CYS A 228 22.35 -22.80 15.69
N GLY A 229 23.33 -23.61 15.31
CA GLY A 229 23.44 -25.02 15.72
C GLY A 229 22.25 -25.89 15.28
N LYS A 230 21.95 -26.94 16.05
CA LYS A 230 20.88 -27.92 15.74
C LYS A 230 19.52 -27.24 15.52
N ARG A 231 19.14 -26.32 16.40
CA ARG A 231 17.88 -25.57 16.32
C ARG A 231 17.78 -24.73 15.05
N GLY A 232 18.90 -24.16 14.59
CA GLY A 232 19.00 -23.44 13.32
C GLY A 232 18.72 -24.31 12.10
N ARG A 233 19.37 -25.48 12.04
CA ARG A 233 19.18 -26.47 10.96
C ARG A 233 17.75 -27.00 10.89
N GLU A 234 17.19 -27.40 12.04
CA GLU A 234 15.78 -27.85 12.12
C GLU A 234 14.80 -26.78 11.64
N TRP A 235 15.03 -25.51 12.00
CA TRP A 235 14.21 -24.40 11.53
C TRP A 235 14.36 -24.22 10.02
N TYR A 236 15.58 -24.28 9.48
CA TYR A 236 15.84 -24.12 8.05
C TYR A 236 15.12 -25.20 7.23
N GLU A 237 15.24 -26.46 7.62
CA GLU A 237 14.58 -27.60 6.97
C GLU A 237 13.05 -27.46 6.98
N LYS A 238 12.48 -27.06 8.12
CA LYS A 238 11.03 -26.79 8.23
C LYS A 238 10.58 -25.66 7.30
N ASN A 239 11.38 -24.60 7.13
CA ASN A 239 10.97 -23.41 6.40
C ASN A 239 11.37 -23.40 4.91
N ILE A 240 12.25 -24.29 4.46
CA ILE A 240 12.60 -24.43 3.03
C ILE A 240 11.65 -25.38 2.28
N ASN A 241 11.11 -26.38 2.97
CA ASN A 241 10.25 -27.41 2.37
C ASN A 241 8.80 -26.95 2.14
N HIS A 242 8.39 -25.78 2.66
CA HIS A 242 7.09 -25.16 2.36
C HIS A 242 7.08 -24.35 1.04
N ARG A 243 8.07 -24.54 0.16
CA ARG A 243 8.10 -24.02 -1.22
C ARG A 243 7.71 -25.05 -2.29
N LYS A 244 7.16 -26.21 -1.91
CA LYS A 244 6.51 -27.14 -2.84
C LYS A 244 5.01 -26.90 -2.86
#